data_AF-A0A0Q6BS82-F1
#
_entry.id   AF-A0A0Q6BS82-F1
#
_cell.length_a   1.000
_cell.length_b   1.000
_cell.length_c   1.000
_cell.angle_alpha   90.00
_cell.angle_beta   90.00
_cell.angle_gamma   90.00
#
_symmetry.space_group_name_H-M   'P 1'
#
loop_
_entity.id
_entity.type
_entity.pdbx_description
1 polymer ?
#
loop_
_entity_poly.entity_id
_entity_poly.type
_entity_poly.pdbx_seq_one_letter_code
_entity_poly.pdbx_strand_id
1 'polypeptide(L)'
;MKPIAFRVKGFMLPMAIFLLVVLAALVGYAMRLAMLANLGTIQDVQGAQAYLAARAGVEWTAFQVLTPANMQGCPAAPAPFTINGFDVVLNCNQNVVQDKGGTQNIGIYTIVSTASIGVVGAKDYIERRITVTLSRCIDVISGEECN
;
A
#
# COMPACT_ATOMS: atom_id res chain seq x y z
N MET A 1 -17.69 -48.54 55.49
CA MET A 1 -18.24 -47.37 54.75
C MET A 1 -18.82 -47.90 53.44
N LYS A 2 -20.10 -47.64 53.17
CA LYS A 2 -20.92 -48.35 52.16
C LYS A 2 -20.73 -47.67 50.79
N PRO A 3 -20.34 -48.38 49.72
CA PRO A 3 -20.14 -47.75 48.42
C PRO A 3 -21.49 -47.35 47.82
N ILE A 4 -21.63 -46.07 47.50
CA ILE A 4 -22.82 -45.53 46.84
C ILE A 4 -22.67 -45.86 45.35
N ALA A 5 -23.16 -47.01 44.92
CA ALA A 5 -23.22 -47.36 43.51
C ALA A 5 -24.31 -46.52 42.83
N PHE A 6 -23.92 -45.52 42.04
CA PHE A 6 -24.84 -44.76 41.20
C PHE A 6 -25.39 -45.68 40.10
N ARG A 7 -26.65 -46.09 40.20
CA ARG A 7 -27.34 -46.82 39.13
C ARG A 7 -27.72 -45.80 38.06
N VAL A 8 -26.82 -45.59 37.10
CA VAL A 8 -27.02 -44.66 35.97
C VAL A 8 -28.16 -45.19 35.10
N LYS A 9 -29.35 -44.57 35.20
CA LYS A 9 -30.46 -44.81 34.26
C LYS A 9 -30.17 -44.05 32.97
N GLY A 10 -29.61 -44.75 31.97
CA GLY A 10 -29.78 -44.63 30.51
C GLY A 10 -29.87 -43.30 29.74
N PHE A 11 -29.99 -42.13 30.35
CA PHE A 11 -30.30 -40.85 29.66
C PHE A 11 -29.12 -39.87 29.58
N MET A 12 -28.04 -40.11 30.32
CA MET A 12 -26.85 -39.22 30.32
C MET A 12 -26.00 -39.34 29.05
N LEU A 13 -25.93 -40.54 28.45
CA LEU A 13 -25.10 -40.78 27.27
C LEU A 13 -25.50 -39.92 26.05
N PRO A 14 -26.77 -39.88 25.61
CA PRO A 14 -27.16 -39.04 24.47
C PRO A 14 -26.97 -37.55 24.73
N MET A 15 -27.18 -37.08 25.97
CA MET A 15 -26.96 -35.68 26.34
C MET A 15 -25.47 -35.29 26.31
N ALA A 16 -24.58 -36.15 26.79
CA ALA A 16 -23.14 -35.91 26.73
C ALA A 16 -22.63 -35.84 25.29
N ILE A 17 -23.10 -36.73 24.41
CA ILE A 17 -22.72 -36.72 22.98
C ILE A 17 -23.24 -35.45 22.30
N PHE A 18 -24.48 -35.05 22.57
CA PHE A 18 -25.04 -33.82 22.01
C PHE A 18 -24.19 -32.59 22.38
N LEU A 19 -23.85 -32.44 23.66
CA LEU A 19 -22.98 -31.35 24.12
C LEU A 19 -21.60 -31.38 23.46
N LEU A 20 -20.98 -32.55 23.33
CA LEU A 20 -19.69 -32.69 22.66
C LEU A 20 -19.75 -32.28 21.18
N VAL A 21 -20.80 -32.66 20.46
CA VAL A 21 -20.99 -32.29 19.05
C VAL A 21 -21.19 -30.79 18.90
N VAL A 22 -21.99 -30.15 19.75
CA VAL A 22 -22.22 -28.71 19.72
C VAL A 22 -20.93 -27.94 20.04
N LEU A 23 -20.19 -28.36 21.07
CA LEU A 23 -18.91 -27.75 21.42
C LEU A 23 -17.87 -27.92 20.30
N ALA A 24 -17.80 -29.10 19.68
CA ALA A 24 -16.92 -29.35 18.54
C ALA A 24 -17.27 -28.45 17.35
N ALA A 25 -18.56 -28.26 17.06
CA ALA A 25 -19.02 -27.36 16.00
C ALA A 25 -18.65 -25.89 16.30
N LEU A 26 -18.82 -25.43 17.54
CA LEU A 26 -18.45 -24.08 17.95
C LEU A 26 -16.94 -23.84 17.85
N VAL A 27 -16.12 -24.77 18.32
CA VAL A 27 -14.65 -24.68 18.22
C VAL A 27 -14.19 -24.69 16.76
N GLY A 28 -14.75 -25.57 15.93
CA GLY A 28 -14.45 -25.61 14.50
C GLY A 28 -14.79 -24.30 13.78
N TYR A 29 -15.93 -23.70 14.11
CA TYR A 29 -16.33 -22.40 13.56
C TYR A 29 -15.42 -21.26 14.03
N ALA A 30 -15.07 -21.21 15.32
CA ALA A 30 -14.17 -20.21 15.88
C ALA A 30 -12.78 -20.25 15.20
N MET A 31 -12.25 -21.45 14.91
CA MET A 31 -10.97 -21.59 14.20
C MET A 31 -11.04 -21.06 12.77
N ARG A 32 -12.16 -21.24 12.06
CA ARG A 32 -12.35 -20.67 10.72
C ARG A 32 -12.35 -19.14 10.75
N LEU A 33 -12.99 -18.54 11.75
CA LEU A 33 -12.97 -17.09 11.95
C LEU A 33 -11.56 -16.58 12.26
N ALA A 34 -10.78 -17.30 13.06
CA ALA A 34 -9.39 -16.94 13.36
C ALA A 34 -8.51 -16.94 12.11
N MET A 35 -8.69 -17.90 11.19
CA MET A 35 -7.97 -17.92 9.91
C MET A 35 -8.36 -16.74 9.00
N LEU A 36 -9.64 -16.36 8.98
CA LEU A 36 -10.10 -15.20 8.21
C LEU A 36 -9.53 -13.88 8.76
N ALA A 37 -9.39 -13.76 10.08
CA ALA A 37 -8.80 -12.58 10.72
C ALA A 37 -7.32 -12.36 10.30
N ASN A 38 -6.56 -13.43 10.08
CA ASN A 38 -5.15 -13.33 9.68
C ASN A 38 -4.93 -12.91 8.21
N LEU A 39 -5.93 -13.11 7.34
CA LEU A 39 -5.81 -12.73 5.92
C LEU A 39 -6.00 -11.23 5.71
N GLY A 40 -6.89 -10.60 6.49
CA GLY A 40 -7.11 -9.15 6.42
C GLY A 40 -5.87 -8.35 6.83
N THR A 41 -5.19 -8.79 7.88
CA THR A 41 -3.99 -8.08 8.39
C THR A 41 -2.83 -8.09 7.40
N ILE A 42 -2.63 -9.19 6.67
CA ILE A 42 -1.59 -9.26 5.62
C ILE A 42 -1.90 -8.28 4.49
N GLN A 43 -3.16 -8.20 4.07
CA GLN A 43 -3.58 -7.30 3.00
C GLN A 43 -3.43 -5.83 3.40
N ASP A 44 -3.75 -5.47 4.66
CA ASP A 44 -3.57 -4.12 5.17
C ASP A 44 -2.08 -3.72 5.21
N VAL A 45 -1.21 -4.62 5.68
CA VAL A 45 0.24 -4.38 5.72
C VAL A 45 0.81 -4.22 4.30
N GLN A 46 0.44 -5.09 3.37
CA GLN A 46 0.89 -4.98 1.98
C GLN A 46 0.36 -3.70 1.32
N GLY A 47 -0.87 -3.28 1.64
CA GLY A 47 -1.43 -2.01 1.20
C GLY A 47 -0.65 -0.79 1.72
N ALA A 48 -0.17 -0.84 2.97
CA ALA A 48 0.69 0.18 3.55
C ALA A 48 2.09 0.19 2.90
N GLN A 49 2.67 -0.98 2.64
CA GLN A 49 3.96 -1.07 1.95
C GLN A 49 3.89 -0.52 0.52
N ALA A 50 2.82 -0.83 -0.23
CA ALA A 50 2.58 -0.24 -1.54
C ALA A 50 2.51 1.29 -1.50
N TYR A 51 1.85 1.86 -0.48
CA TYR A 51 1.79 3.31 -0.29
C TYR A 51 3.17 3.91 -0.02
N LEU A 52 3.98 3.28 0.84
CA LEU A 52 5.34 3.73 1.13
C LEU A 52 6.25 3.62 -0.10
N ALA A 53 6.11 2.56 -0.89
CA ALA A 53 6.84 2.39 -2.15
C ALA A 53 6.47 3.48 -3.17
N ALA A 54 5.18 3.77 -3.34
CA ALA A 54 4.72 4.85 -4.21
C ALA A 54 5.28 6.21 -3.74
N ARG A 55 5.27 6.46 -2.42
CA ARG A 55 5.81 7.70 -1.84
C ARG A 55 7.30 7.83 -2.11
N ALA A 56 8.08 6.78 -1.86
CA ALA A 56 9.51 6.78 -2.15
C ALA A 56 9.82 7.07 -3.63
N GLY A 57 8.98 6.59 -4.56
CA GLY A 57 9.08 6.96 -5.97
C GLY A 57 8.84 8.45 -6.26
N VAL A 58 7.88 9.07 -5.57
CA VAL A 58 7.67 10.52 -5.65
C VAL A 58 8.86 11.28 -5.08
N GLU A 59 9.37 10.90 -3.90
CA GLU A 59 10.52 11.57 -3.26
C GLU A 59 11.77 11.49 -4.14
N TRP A 60 12.01 10.33 -4.79
CA TRP A 60 13.08 10.18 -5.77
C TRP A 60 12.90 11.14 -6.96
N THR A 61 11.69 11.22 -7.51
CA THR A 61 11.40 12.14 -8.64
C THR A 61 11.53 13.60 -8.22
N ALA A 62 11.05 13.95 -7.02
CA ALA A 62 11.18 15.27 -6.44
C ALA A 62 12.64 15.66 -6.28
N PHE A 63 13.48 14.76 -5.76
CA PHE A 63 14.92 14.98 -5.67
C PHE A 63 15.54 15.26 -7.04
N GLN A 64 15.17 14.49 -8.06
CA GLN A 64 15.70 14.70 -9.41
C GLN A 64 15.26 16.04 -10.01
N VAL A 65 13.99 16.41 -9.83
CA VAL A 65 13.43 17.67 -10.34
C VAL A 65 13.96 18.88 -9.58
N LEU A 66 14.34 18.74 -8.30
CA LEU A 66 14.90 19.83 -7.49
C LEU A 66 16.42 19.95 -7.62
N THR A 67 17.12 18.93 -8.12
CA THR A 67 18.58 18.97 -8.25
C THR A 67 19.04 19.90 -9.39
N PRO A 68 20.05 20.77 -9.18
CA PRO A 68 20.49 21.76 -10.17
C PRO A 68 21.11 21.19 -11.45
N ALA A 69 21.55 19.93 -11.45
CA ALA A 69 22.07 19.27 -12.64
C ALA A 69 20.97 18.81 -13.64
N ASN A 70 19.73 18.61 -13.18
CA ASN A 70 18.64 18.00 -13.95
C ASN A 70 17.46 18.97 -14.19
N MET A 71 17.73 20.28 -14.11
CA MET A 71 16.77 21.39 -14.11
C MET A 71 15.88 21.54 -15.37
N GLN A 72 16.00 20.66 -16.34
CA GLN A 72 15.46 20.85 -17.68
C GLN A 72 14.19 20.02 -17.95
N GLY A 73 13.85 19.05 -17.10
CA GLY A 73 12.64 18.25 -17.36
C GLY A 73 12.29 17.15 -16.37
N CYS A 74 11.20 16.46 -16.70
CA CYS A 74 10.80 15.24 -16.01
C CYS A 74 11.84 14.12 -16.22
N PRO A 75 12.37 13.53 -15.13
CA PRO A 75 13.36 12.47 -15.24
C PRO A 75 12.72 11.19 -15.79
N ALA A 76 13.46 10.45 -16.60
CA ALA A 76 13.10 9.09 -16.96
C ALA A 76 13.31 8.18 -15.73
N ALA A 77 12.27 7.43 -15.35
CA ALA A 77 12.40 6.44 -14.30
C ALA A 77 13.35 5.31 -14.76
N PRO A 78 14.21 4.78 -13.89
CA PRO A 78 14.97 3.58 -14.17
C PRO A 78 14.03 2.42 -14.51
N ALA A 79 14.44 1.54 -15.42
CA ALA A 79 13.69 0.32 -15.71
C ALA A 79 14.61 -0.89 -15.48
N PRO A 80 14.30 -1.80 -14.54
CA PRO A 80 13.14 -1.80 -13.63
C PRO A 80 13.30 -0.84 -12.43
N PHE A 81 12.21 -0.22 -12.00
CA PHE A 81 12.16 0.56 -10.75
C PHE A 81 11.34 -0.18 -9.71
N THR A 82 12.03 -0.87 -8.81
CA THR A 82 11.40 -1.69 -7.78
C THR A 82 11.76 -1.19 -6.40
N ILE A 83 10.76 -1.03 -5.53
CA ILE A 83 10.96 -0.64 -4.13
C ILE A 83 10.31 -1.69 -3.26
N ASN A 84 11.13 -2.41 -2.48
CA ASN A 84 10.67 -3.47 -1.57
C ASN A 84 9.80 -4.55 -2.28
N GLY A 85 10.16 -4.92 -3.51
CA GLY A 85 9.44 -5.92 -4.32
C GLY A 85 8.18 -5.41 -5.01
N PHE A 86 7.83 -4.13 -4.87
CA PHE A 86 6.77 -3.49 -5.65
C PHE A 86 7.37 -2.85 -6.90
N ASP A 87 6.74 -3.09 -8.04
CA ASP A 87 7.03 -2.39 -9.30
C ASP A 87 6.44 -0.98 -9.21
N VAL A 88 7.29 0.04 -9.34
CA VAL A 88 6.91 1.44 -9.25
C VAL A 88 6.99 2.08 -10.63
N VAL A 89 5.84 2.47 -11.16
CA VAL A 89 5.73 3.21 -12.42
C VAL A 89 5.57 4.69 -12.10
N LEU A 90 6.50 5.50 -12.61
CA LEU A 90 6.48 6.95 -12.47
C LEU A 90 6.03 7.57 -13.80
N ASN A 91 5.08 8.48 -13.71
CA ASN A 91 4.68 9.36 -14.81
C ASN A 91 4.85 10.80 -14.35
N CYS A 92 5.76 11.53 -14.99
CA CYS A 92 6.00 12.93 -14.70
C CYS A 92 5.58 13.77 -15.90
N ASN A 93 4.77 14.79 -15.65
CA ASN A 93 4.41 15.80 -16.62
C ASN A 93 4.90 17.17 -16.13
N GLN A 94 5.51 17.95 -17.03
CA GLN A 94 5.95 19.31 -16.75
C GLN A 94 5.10 20.28 -17.56
N ASN A 95 4.61 21.32 -16.89
CA ASN A 95 3.98 22.47 -17.49
C ASN A 95 4.74 23.73 -17.06
N VAL A 96 5.20 24.52 -18.03
CA VAL A 96 5.91 25.78 -17.74
C VAL A 96 4.93 26.92 -17.96
N VAL A 97 4.72 27.70 -16.90
CA VAL A 97 3.89 28.90 -16.91
C VAL A 97 4.74 30.11 -16.55
N GLN A 98 4.33 31.31 -16.95
CA GLN A 98 4.97 32.53 -16.47
C GLN A 98 4.21 33.11 -15.28
N ASP A 99 4.93 33.79 -14.39
CA ASP A 99 4.29 34.61 -13.37
C ASP A 99 3.52 35.78 -14.00
N LYS A 100 2.64 36.41 -13.22
CA LYS A 100 1.82 37.56 -13.63
C LYS A 100 2.65 38.72 -14.19
N GLY A 101 3.91 38.86 -13.76
CA GLY A 101 4.85 39.86 -14.27
C GLY A 101 5.51 39.53 -15.61
N GLY A 102 5.39 38.29 -16.12
CA GLY A 102 6.03 37.85 -17.37
C GLY A 102 7.57 37.76 -17.29
N THR A 103 8.14 37.87 -16.08
CA THR A 103 9.59 37.95 -15.86
C THR A 103 10.21 36.60 -15.47
N GLN A 104 9.44 35.70 -14.88
CA GLN A 104 9.92 34.42 -14.35
C GLN A 104 9.12 33.25 -14.93
N ASN A 105 9.82 32.18 -15.29
CA ASN A 105 9.21 30.90 -15.67
C ASN A 105 9.07 30.01 -14.43
N ILE A 106 7.88 29.48 -14.22
CA ILE A 106 7.54 28.54 -13.15
C ILE A 106 7.26 27.19 -13.79
N GLY A 107 8.11 26.21 -13.48
CA GLY A 107 7.88 24.81 -13.80
C GLY A 107 6.95 24.18 -12.78
N ILE A 108 5.77 23.77 -13.24
CA ILE A 108 4.82 22.96 -12.50
C ILE A 108 5.02 21.50 -12.93
N TYR A 109 5.42 20.66 -12.00
CA TYR A 109 5.67 19.24 -12.22
C TYR A 109 4.59 18.44 -11.53
N THR A 110 3.78 17.73 -12.31
CA THR A 110 2.81 16.76 -11.79
C THR A 110 3.42 15.37 -11.89
N ILE A 111 3.68 14.77 -10.73
CA ILE A 111 4.31 13.47 -10.58
C ILE A 111 3.26 12.48 -10.11
N VAL A 112 3.05 11.42 -10.88
CA VAL A 112 2.19 10.30 -10.53
C VAL A 112 3.07 9.08 -10.32
N SER A 113 3.09 8.56 -9.10
CA SER A 113 3.80 7.33 -8.75
C SER A 113 2.80 6.24 -8.45
N THR A 114 2.90 5.12 -9.17
CA THR A 114 2.03 3.95 -9.01
C THR A 114 2.88 2.77 -8.59
N ALA A 115 2.71 2.29 -7.37
CA ALA A 115 3.35 1.07 -6.89
C ALA A 115 2.36 -0.10 -6.99
N SER A 116 2.80 -1.20 -7.59
CA SER A 116 1.98 -2.38 -7.79
C SER A 116 2.76 -3.66 -7.51
N ILE A 117 2.06 -4.71 -7.10
CA ILE A 117 2.60 -6.06 -6.98
C ILE A 117 1.55 -7.07 -7.43
N GLY A 118 2.02 -8.17 -8.03
CA GLY A 118 1.17 -9.21 -8.59
C GLY A 118 0.63 -8.86 -9.98
N VAL A 119 -0.33 -9.65 -10.45
CA VAL A 119 -0.90 -9.53 -11.79
C VAL A 119 -2.30 -8.95 -11.71
N VAL A 120 -2.61 -7.97 -12.56
CA VAL A 120 -3.95 -7.36 -12.64
C VAL A 120 -5.01 -8.45 -12.82
N GLY A 121 -6.01 -8.45 -11.93
CA GLY A 121 -7.10 -9.43 -11.92
C GLY A 121 -6.87 -10.65 -11.00
N ALA A 122 -5.68 -10.80 -10.41
CA ALA A 122 -5.43 -11.78 -9.38
C ALA A 122 -5.90 -11.29 -8.00
N LYS A 123 -6.18 -12.23 -7.08
CA LYS A 123 -6.69 -11.91 -5.72
C LYS A 123 -5.66 -11.17 -4.86
N ASP A 124 -4.39 -11.36 -5.17
CA ASP A 124 -3.21 -10.79 -4.53
C ASP A 124 -2.71 -9.50 -5.20
N TYR A 125 -3.44 -8.97 -6.20
CA TYR A 125 -3.10 -7.69 -6.82
C TYR A 125 -3.31 -6.54 -5.86
N ILE A 126 -2.26 -5.77 -5.62
CA ILE A 126 -2.30 -4.58 -4.78
C ILE A 126 -1.66 -3.44 -5.56
N GLU A 127 -2.39 -2.33 -5.69
CA GLU A 127 -1.92 -1.09 -6.31
C GLU A 127 -2.19 0.10 -5.39
N ARG A 128 -1.21 0.99 -5.28
CA ARG A 128 -1.38 2.31 -4.67
C ARG A 128 -0.80 3.37 -5.59
N ARG A 129 -1.58 4.44 -5.79
CA ARG A 129 -1.19 5.59 -6.60
C ARG A 129 -1.12 6.85 -5.75
N ILE A 130 -0.06 7.61 -5.91
CA ILE A 130 0.15 8.91 -5.28
C ILE A 130 0.42 9.93 -6.38
N THR A 131 -0.26 11.06 -6.31
CA THR A 131 -0.03 12.20 -7.20
C THR A 131 0.44 13.38 -6.37
N VAL A 132 1.57 13.98 -6.75
CA VAL A 132 2.11 15.18 -6.13
C VAL A 132 2.39 16.21 -7.21
N THR A 133 2.09 17.48 -6.89
CA THR A 133 2.44 18.61 -7.73
C THR A 133 3.51 19.43 -7.03
N LEU A 134 4.61 19.67 -7.72
CA LEU A 134 5.71 20.51 -7.28
C LEU A 134 5.78 21.72 -8.19
N SER A 135 6.07 22.89 -7.62
CA SER A 135 6.36 24.10 -8.39
C SER A 135 7.77 24.56 -8.05
N ARG A 136 8.56 24.83 -9.07
CA ARG A 136 9.86 25.49 -8.93
C ARG A 136 10.02 26.54 -10.00
N CYS A 137 10.79 27.56 -9.69
CA CYS A 137 11.25 28.48 -10.70
C CYS A 137 12.27 27.82 -11.64
N ILE A 138 12.28 28.28 -12.89
CA ILE A 138 13.23 27.87 -13.91
C ILE A 138 13.78 29.16 -14.52
N ASP A 139 14.88 29.67 -13.99
CA ASP A 139 15.54 30.79 -14.64
C ASP A 139 16.42 30.28 -15.79
N VAL A 140 16.14 30.73 -17.01
CA VAL A 140 16.73 30.17 -18.25
C VAL A 140 18.19 30.62 -18.41
N ILE A 141 18.65 31.58 -17.60
CA ILE A 141 19.87 32.35 -17.88
C ILE A 141 20.97 32.13 -16.83
N SER A 142 20.65 31.74 -15.59
CA SER A 142 21.67 31.62 -14.52
C SER A 142 21.58 30.39 -13.61
N GLY A 143 20.53 29.56 -13.70
CA GLY A 143 20.36 28.43 -12.79
C GLY A 143 20.14 28.83 -11.32
N GLU A 144 19.88 30.11 -11.06
CA GLU A 144 19.48 30.62 -9.75
C GLU A 144 17.98 30.35 -9.52
N GLU A 145 17.62 30.00 -8.29
CA GLU A 145 16.23 29.91 -7.86
C GLU A 145 15.64 31.34 -7.82
N CYS A 146 14.38 31.53 -8.21
CA CYS A 146 13.75 32.86 -8.11
C CYS A 146 13.85 33.35 -6.66
N ASN A 147 14.50 34.49 -6.48
CA ASN A 147 14.51 35.25 -5.24
C ASN A 147 13.23 36.07 -5.11
#